data_AF-A0A921LM83-F1
#
_entry.id   AF-A0A921LM83-F1
#
_cell.length_a   1.000
_cell.length_b   1.000
_cell.length_c   1.000
_cell.angle_alpha   90.00
_cell.angle_beta   90.00
_cell.angle_gamma   90.00
#
_symmetry.space_group_name_H-M   'P 1'
#
loop_
_entity.id
_entity.type
_entity.pdbx_description
1 polymer ?
#
loop_
_entity_poly.entity_id
_entity_poly.type
_entity_poly.pdbx_seq_one_letter_code
_entity_poly.pdbx_strand_id
1 'polypeptide(L)'
;MGKDSSQEMRRTQAEKMLKQPKKLRAKWISRLFTLIMVAALSVATMGLLIKTTVLNADFTSKELAKDENIGKLYTEANQTLASSAQMYRIPASYADSLITKKQFRQDVEIAIKRIYDGQVTQIVDTNTLSSQIQTNVNKEIASSGVPVDASVFSGVVESLASILNNYISQQIPSTQLQQVYDAASDISGYVTLMITAGSIITVIMLILVLLLQRSLFGWLHYTGLAFLITGIIFCIIGYTSVPAEIFPSLINQSGILGSIVENYAYAILSQIVNMGIIEFVIGIVALLVSFFRKV
;
A
#
# COMPACT_ATOMS: atom_id res chain seq x y z
N MET A 1 27.13 -71.40 -7.99
CA MET A 1 26.00 -70.43 -8.03
C MET A 1 26.47 -68.96 -7.94
N GLY A 2 27.59 -68.56 -8.57
CA GLY A 2 28.16 -67.20 -8.40
C GLY A 2 28.25 -66.33 -9.67
N LYS A 3 27.87 -66.84 -10.84
CA LYS A 3 27.93 -66.09 -12.11
C LYS A 3 26.69 -65.20 -12.36
N ASP A 4 25.53 -65.58 -11.86
CA ASP A 4 24.29 -64.81 -12.04
C ASP A 4 24.27 -63.50 -11.23
N SER A 5 24.72 -63.52 -9.97
CA SER A 5 24.71 -62.30 -9.13
C SER A 5 25.63 -61.20 -9.66
N SER A 6 26.74 -61.57 -10.31
CA SER A 6 27.66 -60.62 -10.93
C SER A 6 27.07 -59.97 -12.18
N GLN A 7 26.31 -60.74 -12.98
CA GLN A 7 25.63 -60.20 -14.16
C GLN A 7 24.43 -59.32 -13.79
N GLU A 8 23.65 -59.70 -12.78
CA GLU A 8 22.58 -58.85 -12.23
C GLU A 8 23.12 -57.56 -11.62
N MET A 9 24.21 -57.61 -10.85
CA MET A 9 24.85 -56.40 -10.32
C MET A 9 25.35 -55.49 -11.44
N ARG A 10 26.00 -56.03 -12.48
CA ARG A 10 26.47 -55.25 -13.63
C ARG A 10 25.33 -54.63 -14.43
N ARG A 11 24.22 -55.35 -14.64
CA ARG A 11 23.00 -54.81 -15.29
C ARG A 11 22.36 -53.70 -14.46
N THR A 12 22.22 -53.91 -13.16
CA THR A 12 21.67 -52.91 -12.23
C THR A 12 22.54 -51.65 -12.16
N GLN A 13 23.85 -51.81 -12.21
CA GLN A 13 24.81 -50.71 -12.20
C GLN A 13 24.83 -49.96 -13.54
N ALA A 14 24.75 -50.66 -14.67
CA ALA A 14 24.61 -50.06 -16.00
C ALA A 14 23.27 -49.29 -16.15
N GLU A 15 22.16 -49.83 -15.63
CA GLU A 15 20.88 -49.10 -15.59
C GLU A 15 20.93 -47.86 -14.69
N LYS A 16 21.60 -47.93 -13.53
CA LYS A 16 21.83 -46.77 -12.67
C LYS A 16 22.68 -45.72 -13.38
N MET A 17 23.73 -46.12 -14.10
CA MET A 17 24.59 -45.23 -14.89
C MET A 17 23.84 -44.55 -16.04
N LEU A 18 22.88 -45.24 -16.69
CA LEU A 18 22.04 -44.67 -17.74
C LEU A 18 20.91 -43.76 -17.20
N LYS A 19 20.39 -44.04 -16.00
CA LYS A 19 19.32 -43.24 -15.34
C LYS A 19 19.87 -42.02 -14.58
N GLN A 20 21.12 -42.04 -14.14
CA GLN A 20 21.80 -40.93 -13.46
C GLN A 20 21.86 -39.61 -14.26
N PRO A 21 22.29 -39.58 -15.54
CA PRO A 21 22.37 -38.32 -16.31
C PRO A 21 20.99 -37.69 -16.52
N LYS A 22 19.93 -38.50 -16.69
CA LYS A 22 18.54 -38.02 -16.82
C LYS A 22 18.03 -37.37 -15.52
N LYS A 23 18.33 -37.98 -14.36
CA LYS A 23 17.96 -37.41 -13.05
C LYS A 23 18.73 -36.12 -12.72
N LEU A 24 20.01 -36.04 -13.08
CA LEU A 24 20.83 -34.84 -12.87
C LEU A 24 20.35 -33.67 -13.75
N ARG A 25 20.02 -33.94 -15.01
CA ARG A 25 19.47 -32.92 -15.94
C ARG A 25 18.11 -32.38 -15.45
N ALA A 26 17.22 -33.25 -14.97
CA ALA A 26 15.93 -32.82 -14.42
C ALA A 26 16.09 -31.92 -13.18
N LYS A 27 17.04 -32.23 -12.27
CA LYS A 27 17.32 -31.38 -11.10
C LYS A 27 17.81 -29.98 -11.49
N TRP A 28 18.68 -29.88 -12.50
CA TRP A 28 19.22 -28.59 -12.95
C TRP A 28 18.14 -27.73 -13.61
N ILE A 29 17.29 -28.34 -14.45
CA ILE A 29 16.17 -27.63 -15.10
C ILE A 29 15.14 -27.17 -14.06
N SER A 30 14.83 -27.98 -13.04
CA SER A 30 13.92 -27.55 -11.96
C SER A 30 14.48 -26.37 -11.16
N ARG A 31 15.80 -26.30 -10.93
CA ARG A 31 16.43 -25.13 -10.29
C ARG A 31 16.30 -23.88 -11.15
N LEU A 32 16.52 -23.99 -12.46
CA LEU A 32 16.33 -22.86 -13.38
C LEU A 32 14.87 -22.37 -13.37
N PHE A 33 13.89 -23.28 -13.46
CA PHE A 33 12.48 -22.90 -13.37
C PHE A 33 12.13 -22.29 -12.02
N THR A 34 12.77 -22.75 -10.93
CA THR A 34 12.61 -22.14 -9.61
C THR A 34 13.11 -20.70 -9.60
N LEU A 35 14.27 -20.41 -10.21
CA LEU A 35 14.80 -19.04 -10.29
C LEU A 35 13.89 -18.12 -11.12
N ILE A 36 13.39 -18.61 -12.25
CA ILE A 36 12.42 -17.86 -13.08
C ILE A 36 11.13 -17.61 -12.29
N MET A 37 10.68 -18.61 -11.54
CA MET A 37 9.50 -18.50 -10.68
C MET A 37 9.71 -17.49 -9.55
N VAL A 38 10.89 -17.45 -8.90
CA VAL A 38 11.24 -16.42 -7.91
C VAL A 38 11.11 -15.03 -8.53
N ALA A 39 11.73 -14.80 -9.69
CA ALA A 39 11.68 -13.50 -10.36
C ALA A 39 10.24 -13.10 -10.74
N ALA A 40 9.48 -14.03 -11.32
CA ALA A 40 8.09 -13.79 -11.72
C ALA A 40 7.18 -13.52 -10.51
N LEU A 41 7.34 -14.28 -9.43
CA LEU A 41 6.60 -14.10 -8.19
C LEU A 41 6.97 -12.76 -7.55
N SER A 42 8.26 -12.40 -7.48
CA SER A 42 8.70 -11.09 -6.99
C SER A 42 8.06 -9.92 -7.77
N VAL A 43 8.02 -10.01 -9.09
CA VAL A 43 7.37 -8.97 -9.91
C VAL A 43 5.87 -8.90 -9.66
N ALA A 44 5.18 -10.05 -9.56
CA ALA A 44 3.75 -10.09 -9.28
C ALA A 44 3.44 -9.52 -7.88
N THR A 45 4.20 -9.92 -6.87
CA THR A 45 4.05 -9.47 -5.48
C THR A 45 4.33 -7.98 -5.35
N MET A 46 5.37 -7.46 -6.02
CA MET A 46 5.63 -6.01 -6.04
C MET A 46 4.47 -5.25 -6.70
N GLY A 47 3.94 -5.75 -7.83
CA GLY A 47 2.76 -5.15 -8.45
C GLY A 47 1.54 -5.17 -7.52
N LEU A 48 1.29 -6.28 -6.82
CA LEU A 48 0.22 -6.38 -5.83
C LEU A 48 0.42 -5.39 -4.67
N LEU A 49 1.65 -5.23 -4.18
CA LEU A 49 1.97 -4.29 -3.11
C LEU A 49 1.66 -2.85 -3.55
N ILE A 50 2.11 -2.43 -4.73
CA ILE A 50 1.82 -1.09 -5.26
C ILE A 50 0.30 -0.90 -5.42
N LYS A 51 -0.39 -1.90 -5.97
CA LYS A 51 -1.85 -1.88 -6.17
C LYS A 51 -2.64 -1.80 -4.87
N THR A 52 -2.17 -2.43 -3.80
CA THR A 52 -2.86 -2.49 -2.51
C THR A 52 -2.46 -1.37 -1.55
N THR A 53 -1.44 -0.59 -1.90
CA THR A 53 -0.94 0.54 -1.10
C THR A 53 -1.13 1.87 -1.83
N VAL A 54 -0.12 2.32 -2.58
CA VAL A 54 -0.04 3.66 -3.18
C VAL A 54 -1.13 3.89 -4.23
N LEU A 55 -1.58 2.85 -4.94
CA LEU A 55 -2.69 2.97 -5.90
C LEU A 55 -4.06 2.67 -5.29
N ASN A 56 -4.14 2.50 -3.98
CA ASN A 56 -5.40 2.19 -3.29
C ASN A 56 -5.88 3.38 -2.46
N ALA A 57 -6.97 3.99 -2.89
CA ALA A 57 -7.57 5.13 -2.21
C ALA A 57 -7.98 4.81 -0.76
N ASP A 58 -8.48 3.61 -0.49
CA ASP A 58 -8.91 3.22 0.87
C ASP A 58 -7.73 3.00 1.81
N PHE A 59 -6.63 2.41 1.34
CA PHE A 59 -5.38 2.29 2.10
C PHE A 59 -4.82 3.67 2.42
N THR A 60 -4.66 4.52 1.40
CA THR A 60 -4.15 5.88 1.57
C THR A 60 -5.03 6.72 2.48
N SER A 61 -6.35 6.65 2.30
CA SER A 61 -7.32 7.30 3.16
C SER A 61 -7.21 6.83 4.61
N LYS A 62 -7.18 5.51 4.85
CA LYS A 62 -7.05 4.94 6.19
C LYS A 62 -5.76 5.36 6.90
N GLU A 63 -4.64 5.40 6.18
CA GLU A 63 -3.33 5.70 6.77
C GLU A 63 -3.12 7.21 6.99
N LEU A 64 -3.51 8.05 6.03
CA LEU A 64 -3.43 9.51 6.18
C LEU A 64 -4.46 10.06 7.16
N ALA A 65 -5.64 9.44 7.27
CA ALA A 65 -6.71 9.86 8.18
C ALA A 65 -6.62 9.26 9.60
N LYS A 66 -5.47 8.66 9.97
CA LYS A 66 -5.22 8.21 11.36
C LYS A 66 -5.32 9.35 12.36
N ASP A 67 -5.79 9.03 13.57
CA ASP A 67 -6.06 9.98 14.66
C ASP A 67 -4.92 10.95 14.99
N GLU A 68 -3.68 10.45 14.91
CA GLU A 68 -2.46 11.24 15.12
C GLU A 68 -2.26 12.29 14.02
N ASN A 69 -2.32 11.86 12.76
CA ASN A 69 -2.15 12.72 11.59
C ASN A 69 -3.28 13.75 11.51
N ILE A 70 -4.52 13.31 11.68
CA ILE A 70 -5.69 14.18 11.74
C ILE A 70 -5.62 15.14 12.92
N GLY A 71 -5.10 14.72 14.08
CA GLY A 71 -4.92 15.60 15.23
C GLY A 71 -4.01 16.78 14.94
N LYS A 72 -2.88 16.51 14.28
CA LYS A 72 -1.90 17.53 13.87
C LYS A 72 -2.51 18.51 12.85
N LEU A 73 -3.07 17.99 11.76
CA LEU A 73 -3.70 18.81 10.71
C LEU A 73 -4.89 19.63 11.22
N TYR A 74 -5.74 19.01 12.06
CA TYR A 74 -6.89 19.68 12.66
C TYR A 74 -6.45 20.86 13.53
N THR A 75 -5.38 20.69 14.32
CA THR A 75 -4.90 21.75 15.21
C THR A 75 -4.44 22.97 14.41
N GLU A 76 -3.66 22.77 13.34
CA GLU A 76 -3.22 23.87 12.47
C GLU A 76 -4.40 24.53 11.74
N ALA A 77 -5.27 23.73 11.10
CA ALA A 77 -6.45 24.24 10.40
C ALA A 77 -7.37 25.04 11.32
N ASN A 78 -7.61 24.54 12.53
CA ASN A 78 -8.42 25.21 13.53
C ASN A 78 -7.75 26.50 14.04
N GLN A 79 -6.42 26.53 14.17
CA GLN A 79 -5.69 27.74 14.56
C GLN A 79 -5.76 28.83 13.48
N THR A 80 -5.71 28.46 12.20
CA THR A 80 -5.95 29.37 11.06
C THR A 80 -7.39 29.88 11.04
N LEU A 81 -8.37 29.00 11.25
CA LEU A 81 -9.78 29.38 11.36
C LEU A 81 -10.03 30.32 12.53
N ALA A 82 -9.52 30.01 13.72
CA ALA A 82 -9.65 30.83 14.91
C ALA A 82 -9.07 32.23 14.71
N SER A 83 -7.87 32.32 14.13
CA SER A 83 -7.22 33.61 13.82
C SER A 83 -8.05 34.43 12.83
N SER A 84 -8.64 33.78 11.83
CA SER A 84 -9.50 34.43 10.84
C SER A 84 -10.85 34.83 11.44
N ALA A 85 -11.46 34.00 12.29
CA ALA A 85 -12.73 34.26 12.95
C ALA A 85 -12.66 35.49 13.87
N GLN A 86 -11.50 35.72 14.51
CA GLN A 86 -11.25 36.93 15.30
C GLN A 86 -11.33 38.22 14.47
N MET A 87 -10.92 38.19 13.19
CA MET A 87 -11.06 39.35 12.29
C MET A 87 -12.53 39.74 12.06
N TYR A 88 -13.42 38.76 12.15
CA TYR A 88 -14.88 38.94 12.06
C TYR A 88 -15.56 39.09 13.43
N ARG A 89 -14.78 39.29 14.51
CA ARG A 89 -15.25 39.41 15.90
C ARG A 89 -16.03 38.20 16.41
N ILE A 90 -15.81 37.02 15.84
CA ILE A 90 -16.32 35.77 16.40
C ILE A 90 -15.47 35.44 17.65
N PRO A 91 -16.09 35.20 18.82
CA PRO A 91 -15.32 34.89 20.02
C PRO A 91 -14.55 33.58 19.85
N ALA A 92 -13.33 33.52 20.38
CA ALA A 92 -12.44 32.36 20.26
C ALA A 92 -13.07 31.06 20.81
N SER A 93 -14.01 31.16 21.76
CA SER A 93 -14.78 30.02 22.27
C SER A 93 -15.63 29.31 21.21
N TYR A 94 -16.03 30.01 20.14
CA TYR A 94 -16.79 29.43 19.03
C TYR A 94 -15.87 28.88 17.92
N ALA A 95 -14.59 29.26 17.91
CA ALA A 95 -13.65 28.85 16.87
C ALA A 95 -13.41 27.33 16.86
N ASP A 96 -13.23 26.72 18.03
CA ASP A 96 -13.08 25.27 18.21
C ASP A 96 -14.35 24.48 17.83
N SER A 97 -15.47 25.19 17.67
CA SER A 97 -16.77 24.62 17.29
C SER A 97 -17.09 24.82 15.81
N LEU A 98 -16.28 25.57 15.04
CA LEU A 98 -16.59 25.84 13.63
C LEU A 98 -16.55 24.55 12.81
N ILE A 99 -15.55 23.70 13.01
CA ILE A 99 -15.44 22.38 12.39
C ILE A 99 -15.03 21.40 13.46
N THR A 100 -15.73 20.26 13.57
CA THR A 100 -15.32 19.22 14.51
C THR A 100 -14.20 18.34 13.93
N LYS A 101 -13.35 17.77 14.79
CA LYS A 101 -12.31 16.81 14.36
C LYS A 101 -12.86 15.63 13.53
N LYS A 102 -14.11 15.21 13.79
CA LYS A 102 -14.78 14.16 13.03
C LYS A 102 -15.14 14.61 11.61
N GLN A 103 -15.71 15.81 11.45
CA GLN A 103 -16.01 16.38 10.14
C GLN A 103 -14.72 16.60 9.34
N PHE A 104 -13.69 17.17 9.98
CA PHE A 104 -12.39 17.36 9.35
C PHE A 104 -11.78 16.05 8.84
N ARG A 105 -11.91 14.95 9.60
CA ARG A 105 -11.50 13.62 9.11
C ARG A 105 -12.26 13.22 7.86
N GLN A 106 -13.59 13.34 7.87
CA GLN A 106 -14.41 12.98 6.72
C GLN A 106 -14.04 13.80 5.49
N ASP A 107 -13.77 15.09 5.65
CA ASP A 107 -13.36 15.96 4.54
C ASP A 107 -12.00 15.53 3.98
N VAL A 108 -11.03 15.15 4.82
CA VAL A 108 -9.74 14.59 4.37
C VAL A 108 -9.94 13.27 3.63
N GLU A 109 -10.77 12.36 4.14
CA GLU A 109 -11.07 11.09 3.47
C GLU A 109 -11.74 11.29 2.10
N ILE A 110 -12.67 12.24 2.00
CA ILE A 110 -13.31 12.63 0.74
C ILE A 110 -12.30 13.25 -0.21
N ALA A 111 -11.46 14.18 0.25
CA ALA A 111 -10.44 14.83 -0.55
C ALA A 111 -9.47 13.80 -1.17
N ILE A 112 -9.05 12.81 -0.39
CA ILE A 112 -8.20 11.71 -0.88
C ILE A 112 -8.92 10.95 -1.99
N LYS A 113 -10.17 10.53 -1.79
CA LYS A 113 -10.93 9.81 -2.82
C LYS A 113 -11.09 10.64 -4.10
N ARG A 114 -11.39 11.93 -3.97
CA ARG A 114 -11.49 12.87 -5.10
C ARG A 114 -10.19 12.95 -5.91
N ILE A 115 -9.02 12.91 -5.25
CA ILE A 115 -7.73 12.89 -5.94
C ILE A 115 -7.59 11.61 -6.77
N TYR A 116 -7.93 10.44 -6.22
CA TYR A 116 -7.89 9.17 -6.97
C TYR A 116 -8.93 9.11 -8.11
N ASP A 117 -10.05 9.83 -7.98
CA ASP A 117 -11.08 9.95 -9.02
C ASP A 117 -10.76 11.03 -10.07
N GLY A 118 -9.61 11.73 -9.95
CA GLY A 118 -9.18 12.78 -10.90
C GLY A 118 -9.83 14.14 -10.68
N GLN A 119 -10.56 14.34 -9.58
CA GLN A 119 -11.22 15.60 -9.20
C GLN A 119 -10.25 16.56 -8.48
N VAL A 120 -9.07 16.83 -9.07
CA VAL A 120 -7.98 17.57 -8.41
C VAL A 120 -8.20 19.08 -8.24
N THR A 121 -9.22 19.64 -8.90
CA THR A 121 -9.56 21.07 -8.83
C THR A 121 -10.60 21.39 -7.75
N GLN A 122 -11.25 20.37 -7.17
CA GLN A 122 -12.30 20.50 -6.15
C GLN A 122 -12.05 19.57 -4.97
N ILE A 123 -10.81 19.53 -4.46
CA ILE A 123 -10.47 18.68 -3.32
C ILE A 123 -11.18 19.07 -2.03
N VAL A 124 -11.47 20.36 -1.84
CA VAL A 124 -12.25 20.89 -0.71
C VAL A 124 -13.61 21.30 -1.24
N ASP A 125 -14.66 20.74 -0.64
CA ASP A 125 -16.03 21.13 -0.93
C ASP A 125 -16.42 22.34 -0.08
N THR A 126 -16.24 23.54 -0.64
CA THR A 126 -16.55 24.79 0.07
C THR A 126 -18.01 24.89 0.48
N ASN A 127 -18.95 24.31 -0.28
CA ASN A 127 -20.37 24.30 0.08
C ASN A 127 -20.62 23.42 1.31
N THR A 128 -20.01 22.23 1.33
CA THR A 128 -20.10 21.32 2.48
C THR A 128 -19.43 21.94 3.70
N LEU A 129 -18.26 22.55 3.54
CA LEU A 129 -17.53 23.23 4.60
C LEU A 129 -18.35 24.40 5.19
N SER A 130 -18.91 25.25 4.33
CA SER A 130 -19.82 26.33 4.74
C SER A 130 -21.04 25.78 5.48
N SER A 131 -21.66 24.70 4.97
CA SER A 131 -22.81 24.07 5.61
C SER A 131 -22.47 23.48 6.99
N GLN A 132 -21.30 22.86 7.15
CA GLN A 132 -20.82 22.32 8.42
C GLN A 132 -20.57 23.45 9.44
N ILE A 133 -19.87 24.51 9.03
CA ILE A 133 -19.62 25.68 9.88
C ILE A 133 -20.94 26.33 10.30
N GLN A 134 -21.86 26.53 9.35
CA GLN A 134 -23.17 27.11 9.63
C GLN A 134 -23.98 26.24 10.60
N THR A 135 -23.98 24.92 10.41
CA THR A 135 -24.68 23.97 11.28
C THR A 135 -24.13 23.99 12.69
N ASN A 136 -22.81 23.95 12.85
CA ASN A 136 -22.19 23.93 14.17
C ASN A 136 -22.36 25.25 14.90
N VAL A 137 -22.30 26.38 14.19
CA VAL A 137 -22.55 27.69 14.81
C VAL A 137 -24.01 27.85 15.20
N ASN A 138 -24.96 27.46 14.34
CA ASN A 138 -26.38 27.47 14.70
C ASN A 138 -26.66 26.62 15.95
N LYS A 139 -25.98 25.48 16.08
CA LYS A 139 -26.07 24.62 17.27
C LYS A 139 -25.52 25.32 18.53
N GLU A 140 -24.41 26.03 18.41
CA GLU A 140 -23.79 26.76 19.53
C GLU A 140 -24.59 28.02 19.91
N ILE A 141 -25.20 28.71 18.93
CA ILE A 141 -26.14 29.81 19.16
C ILE A 141 -27.39 29.33 19.90
N ALA A 142 -27.95 28.20 19.46
CA ALA A 142 -29.12 27.60 20.10
C ALA A 142 -28.81 27.15 21.54
N SER A 143 -27.58 26.71 21.83
CA SER A 143 -27.18 26.31 23.18
C SER A 143 -26.82 27.49 24.09
N SER A 144 -26.37 28.62 23.55
CA SER A 144 -25.93 29.80 24.31
C SER A 144 -27.00 30.89 24.48
N GLY A 145 -28.12 30.82 23.74
CA GLY A 145 -29.29 31.70 23.93
C GLY A 145 -29.11 33.14 23.45
N VAL A 146 -28.05 33.43 22.69
CA VAL A 146 -27.76 34.77 22.14
C VAL A 146 -28.33 34.88 20.73
N PRO A 147 -29.22 35.85 20.43
CA PRO A 147 -29.72 36.03 19.07
C PRO A 147 -28.63 36.59 18.16
N VAL A 148 -28.17 35.79 17.21
CA VAL A 148 -27.25 36.21 16.14
C VAL A 148 -28.03 36.35 14.84
N ASP A 149 -27.83 37.45 14.13
CA ASP A 149 -28.45 37.67 12.83
C ASP A 149 -27.88 36.69 11.79
N ALA A 150 -28.70 35.73 11.37
CA ALA A 150 -28.33 34.65 10.47
C ALA A 150 -27.86 35.16 9.09
N SER A 151 -28.28 36.35 8.67
CA SER A 151 -27.91 36.94 7.37
C SER A 151 -26.47 37.44 7.35
N VAL A 152 -26.04 38.14 8.40
CA VAL A 152 -24.66 38.61 8.60
C VAL A 152 -23.70 37.43 8.74
N PHE A 153 -24.17 36.35 9.37
CA PHE A 153 -23.36 35.18 9.62
C PHE A 153 -23.07 34.36 8.35
N SER A 154 -24.01 34.28 7.40
CA SER A 154 -23.84 33.53 6.15
C SER A 154 -22.64 33.98 5.30
N GLY A 155 -22.46 35.30 5.12
CA GLY A 155 -21.32 35.86 4.38
C GLY A 155 -19.98 35.69 5.11
N VAL A 156 -20.00 35.66 6.44
CA VAL A 156 -18.80 35.36 7.26
C VAL A 156 -18.44 33.88 7.15
N VAL A 157 -19.42 32.97 7.17
CA VAL A 157 -19.21 31.53 6.98
C VAL A 157 -18.59 31.23 5.62
N GLU A 158 -19.14 31.79 4.54
CA GLU A 158 -18.58 31.63 3.20
C GLU A 158 -17.16 32.19 3.10
N SER A 159 -16.88 33.33 3.76
CA SER A 159 -15.54 33.91 3.82
C SER A 159 -14.56 32.99 4.56
N LEU A 160 -14.95 32.42 5.70
CA LEU A 160 -14.11 31.48 6.47
C LEU A 160 -13.85 30.18 5.69
N ALA A 161 -14.88 29.63 5.04
CA ALA A 161 -14.73 28.47 4.17
C ALA A 161 -13.79 28.76 2.99
N SER A 162 -13.90 29.95 2.39
CA SER A 162 -12.99 30.39 1.33
C SER A 162 -11.56 30.58 1.84
N ILE A 163 -11.35 31.11 3.04
CA ILE A 163 -10.02 31.26 3.63
C ILE A 163 -9.38 29.89 3.86
N LEU A 164 -10.12 28.94 4.41
CA LEU A 164 -9.61 27.57 4.60
C LEU A 164 -9.29 26.90 3.26
N ASN A 165 -10.18 27.04 2.27
CA ASN A 165 -9.94 26.51 0.93
C ASN A 165 -8.69 27.13 0.28
N ASN A 166 -8.50 28.44 0.42
CA ASN A 166 -7.32 29.13 -0.09
C ASN A 166 -6.05 28.68 0.63
N TYR A 167 -6.09 28.53 1.96
CA TYR A 167 -4.98 27.98 2.74
C TYR A 167 -4.61 26.58 2.24
N ILE A 168 -5.58 25.67 2.14
CA ILE A 168 -5.35 24.31 1.65
C ILE A 168 -4.80 24.32 0.21
N SER A 169 -5.36 25.15 -0.68
CA SER A 169 -4.93 25.25 -2.08
C SER A 169 -3.52 25.85 -2.24
N GLN A 170 -3.09 26.70 -1.30
CA GLN A 170 -1.72 27.22 -1.26
C GLN A 170 -0.73 26.18 -0.74
N GLN A 171 -1.13 25.40 0.26
CA GLN A 171 -0.29 24.32 0.81
C GLN A 171 -0.16 23.14 -0.17
N ILE A 172 -1.22 22.86 -0.93
CA ILE A 172 -1.27 21.74 -1.87
C ILE A 172 -1.79 22.25 -3.23
N PRO A 173 -0.91 22.78 -4.09
CA PRO A 173 -1.29 23.28 -5.41
C PRO A 173 -1.95 22.18 -6.26
N SER A 174 -3.02 22.53 -6.98
CA SER A 174 -3.72 21.61 -7.89
C SER A 174 -2.82 21.00 -8.96
N THR A 175 -1.76 21.70 -9.37
CA THR A 175 -0.75 21.19 -10.31
C THR A 175 0.06 20.03 -9.71
N GLN A 176 0.39 20.06 -8.42
CA GLN A 176 1.07 18.96 -7.74
C GLN A 176 0.14 17.75 -7.60
N LEU A 177 -1.15 18.00 -7.30
CA LEU A 177 -2.16 16.94 -7.24
C LEU A 177 -2.41 16.28 -8.60
N GLN A 178 -2.44 17.08 -9.67
CA GLN A 178 -2.53 16.56 -11.03
C GLN A 178 -1.32 15.68 -11.37
N GLN A 179 -0.10 16.10 -11.00
CA GLN A 179 1.10 15.28 -11.20
C GLN A 179 1.03 13.95 -10.45
N VAL A 180 0.52 13.94 -9.22
CA VAL A 180 0.32 12.71 -8.44
C VAL A 180 -0.72 11.81 -9.11
N TYR A 181 -1.85 12.37 -9.56
CA TYR A 181 -2.89 11.63 -10.28
C TYR A 181 -2.37 11.04 -11.60
N ASP A 182 -1.70 11.85 -12.42
CA ASP A 182 -1.15 11.43 -13.71
C ASP A 182 -0.12 10.33 -13.51
N ALA A 183 0.81 10.49 -12.55
CA ALA A 183 1.78 9.46 -12.21
C ALA A 183 1.11 8.15 -11.75
N ALA A 184 0.08 8.25 -10.88
CA ALA A 184 -0.67 7.08 -10.41
C ALA A 184 -1.42 6.37 -11.54
N SER A 185 -2.05 7.15 -12.44
CA SER A 185 -2.75 6.65 -13.62
C SER A 185 -1.77 5.95 -14.59
N ASP A 186 -0.63 6.58 -14.87
CA ASP A 186 0.39 6.05 -15.78
C ASP A 186 0.99 4.74 -15.27
N ILE A 187 1.30 4.65 -13.97
CA ILE A 187 1.88 3.42 -13.40
C ILE A 187 0.84 2.31 -13.23
N SER A 188 -0.46 2.62 -13.17
CA SER A 188 -1.53 1.64 -12.98
C SER A 188 -1.54 0.56 -14.09
N GLY A 189 -1.27 0.97 -15.33
CA GLY A 189 -1.13 0.06 -16.46
C GLY A 189 0.06 -0.90 -16.30
N TYR A 190 1.23 -0.36 -15.92
CA TYR A 190 2.42 -1.16 -15.66
C TYR A 190 2.25 -2.11 -14.48
N VAL A 191 1.62 -1.66 -13.39
CA VAL A 191 1.30 -2.48 -12.22
C VAL A 191 0.37 -3.63 -12.59
N THR A 192 -0.66 -3.37 -13.39
CA THR A 192 -1.55 -4.42 -13.90
C THR A 192 -0.81 -5.43 -14.76
N LEU A 193 0.12 -4.97 -15.60
CA LEU A 193 0.99 -5.83 -16.41
C LEU A 193 1.94 -6.66 -15.54
N MET A 194 2.56 -6.07 -14.51
CA MET A 194 3.43 -6.79 -13.55
C MET A 194 2.67 -7.93 -12.85
N ILE A 195 1.47 -7.65 -12.34
CA ILE A 195 0.63 -8.65 -11.68
C ILE A 195 0.25 -9.74 -12.68
N THR A 196 -0.26 -9.36 -13.86
CA THR A 196 -0.80 -10.31 -14.85
C THR A 196 0.30 -11.19 -15.44
N ALA A 197 1.36 -10.57 -15.98
CA ALA A 197 2.47 -11.30 -16.60
C ALA A 197 3.25 -12.13 -15.56
N GLY A 198 3.54 -11.55 -14.39
CA GLY A 198 4.22 -12.26 -13.30
C GLY A 198 3.42 -13.47 -12.82
N SER A 199 2.09 -13.33 -12.67
CA SER A 199 1.22 -14.44 -12.29
C SER A 199 1.17 -15.53 -13.36
N ILE A 200 1.03 -15.17 -14.64
CA ILE A 200 1.01 -16.12 -15.76
C ILE A 200 2.31 -16.92 -15.81
N ILE A 201 3.46 -16.24 -15.75
CA ILE A 201 4.78 -16.90 -15.78
C ILE A 201 4.93 -17.82 -14.57
N THR A 202 4.53 -17.38 -13.37
CA THR A 202 4.56 -18.19 -12.14
C THR A 202 3.74 -19.47 -12.31
N VAL A 203 2.50 -19.37 -12.81
CA VAL A 203 1.62 -20.53 -13.06
C VAL A 203 2.24 -21.49 -14.08
N ILE A 204 2.80 -20.98 -15.18
CA ILE A 204 3.49 -21.80 -16.18
C ILE A 204 4.66 -22.55 -15.53
N MET A 205 5.49 -21.87 -14.72
CA MET A 205 6.63 -22.50 -14.05
C MET A 205 6.17 -23.57 -13.04
N LEU A 206 5.09 -23.32 -12.28
CA LEU A 206 4.50 -24.31 -11.38
C LEU A 206 4.12 -25.59 -12.14
N ILE A 207 3.44 -25.46 -13.29
CA ILE A 207 3.03 -26.59 -14.13
C ILE A 207 4.27 -27.33 -14.68
N LEU A 208 5.26 -26.60 -15.20
CA LEU A 208 6.48 -27.20 -15.75
C LEU A 208 7.29 -27.96 -14.69
N VAL A 209 7.40 -27.42 -13.48
CA VAL A 209 8.06 -28.12 -12.35
C VAL A 209 7.28 -29.39 -11.98
N LEU A 210 5.95 -29.34 -11.99
CA LEU A 210 5.11 -30.50 -11.68
C LEU A 210 5.32 -31.62 -12.72
N LEU A 211 5.29 -31.27 -14.01
CA LEU A 211 5.51 -32.21 -15.11
C LEU A 211 6.92 -32.81 -15.10
N LEU A 212 7.92 -32.04 -14.70
CA LEU A 212 9.32 -32.47 -14.65
C LEU A 212 9.60 -33.38 -13.44
N GLN A 213 9.05 -33.05 -12.27
CA GLN A 213 9.27 -33.85 -11.05
C GLN A 213 8.36 -35.07 -10.97
N ARG A 214 7.16 -35.02 -11.57
CA ARG A 214 6.13 -36.08 -11.53
C ARG A 214 5.80 -36.58 -10.12
N SER A 215 6.02 -35.74 -9.12
CA SER A 215 5.85 -36.04 -7.71
C SER A 215 5.41 -34.78 -7.00
N LEU A 216 4.30 -34.85 -6.27
CA LEU A 216 3.77 -33.72 -5.51
C LEU A 216 4.80 -33.19 -4.50
N PHE A 217 5.51 -34.08 -3.80
CA PHE A 217 6.55 -33.68 -2.85
C PHE A 217 7.76 -33.03 -3.52
N GLY A 218 8.15 -33.52 -4.71
CA GLY A 218 9.20 -32.87 -5.50
C GLY A 218 8.77 -31.47 -5.98
N TRP A 219 7.52 -31.32 -6.41
CA TRP A 219 6.95 -30.03 -6.80
C TRP A 219 6.86 -29.04 -5.64
N LEU A 220 6.40 -29.50 -4.46
CA LEU A 220 6.34 -28.70 -3.24
C LEU A 220 7.72 -28.23 -2.78
N HIS A 221 8.77 -29.03 -2.99
CA HIS A 221 10.13 -28.61 -2.66
C HIS A 221 10.57 -27.36 -3.45
N TYR A 222 10.43 -27.39 -4.78
CA TYR A 222 10.85 -26.28 -5.64
C TYR A 222 9.90 -25.08 -5.55
N THR A 223 8.60 -25.32 -5.39
CA THR A 223 7.61 -24.28 -5.15
C THR A 223 7.87 -23.59 -3.81
N GLY A 224 8.07 -24.38 -2.75
CA GLY A 224 8.40 -23.88 -1.42
C GLY A 224 9.70 -23.08 -1.40
N LEU A 225 10.74 -23.51 -2.13
CA LEU A 225 11.96 -22.73 -2.31
C LEU A 225 11.69 -21.36 -2.95
N ALA A 226 10.84 -21.28 -3.98
CA ALA A 226 10.55 -19.99 -4.61
C ALA A 226 9.83 -19.03 -3.65
N PHE A 227 8.74 -19.48 -3.02
CA PHE A 227 8.01 -18.68 -2.03
C PHE A 227 8.90 -18.27 -0.85
N LEU A 228 9.76 -19.16 -0.36
CA LEU A 228 10.70 -18.85 0.71
C LEU A 228 11.68 -17.74 0.28
N ILE A 229 12.30 -17.88 -0.89
CA ILE A 229 13.28 -16.90 -1.38
C ILE A 229 12.61 -15.55 -1.65
N THR A 230 11.44 -15.53 -2.30
CA THR A 230 10.68 -14.30 -2.54
C THR A 230 10.28 -13.63 -1.22
N GLY A 231 9.79 -14.39 -0.24
CA GLY A 231 9.47 -13.87 1.09
C GLY A 231 10.68 -13.28 1.81
N ILE A 232 11.85 -13.94 1.73
CA ILE A 232 13.12 -13.40 2.26
C ILE A 232 13.47 -12.07 1.58
N ILE A 233 13.37 -11.99 0.24
CA ILE A 233 13.68 -10.76 -0.51
C ILE A 233 12.82 -9.60 0.00
N PHE A 234 11.50 -9.79 0.14
CA PHE A 234 10.61 -8.72 0.62
C PHE A 234 10.80 -8.37 2.09
N CYS A 235 11.09 -9.35 2.95
CA CYS A 235 11.48 -9.07 4.32
C CYS A 235 12.77 -8.22 4.38
N ILE A 236 13.79 -8.57 3.60
CA ILE A 236 15.04 -7.79 3.53
C ILE A 236 14.71 -6.37 3.07
N ILE A 237 14.03 -6.20 1.93
CA ILE A 237 13.66 -4.88 1.42
C ILE A 237 12.91 -4.08 2.50
N GLY A 238 11.87 -4.65 3.10
CA GLY A 238 11.06 -3.95 4.09
C GLY A 238 11.81 -3.56 5.38
N TYR A 239 12.78 -4.36 5.83
CA TYR A 239 13.58 -4.05 7.03
C TYR A 239 14.80 -3.16 6.76
N THR A 240 15.36 -3.19 5.54
CA THR A 240 16.53 -2.38 5.19
C THR A 240 16.18 -1.03 4.58
N SER A 241 14.99 -0.89 4.00
CA SER A 241 14.54 0.37 3.41
C SER A 241 14.19 1.39 4.50
N VAL A 242 14.54 2.65 4.22
CA VAL A 242 14.20 3.79 5.09
C VAL A 242 13.04 4.56 4.46
N PRO A 243 12.05 5.05 5.22
CA PRO A 243 10.92 5.81 4.68
C PRO A 243 11.33 6.95 3.73
N ALA A 244 12.43 7.64 4.06
CA ALA A 244 13.00 8.72 3.26
C ALA A 244 13.38 8.31 1.83
N GLU A 245 13.61 7.02 1.55
CA GLU A 245 13.90 6.52 0.21
C GLU A 245 12.64 6.40 -0.67
N ILE A 246 11.45 6.32 -0.07
CA ILE A 246 10.19 6.19 -0.80
C ILE A 246 9.71 7.57 -1.29
N PHE A 247 9.77 8.58 -0.43
CA PHE A 247 9.31 9.95 -0.73
C PHE A 247 10.32 11.02 -0.30
N PRO A 248 11.54 11.05 -0.87
CA PRO A 248 12.63 11.91 -0.41
C PRO A 248 12.30 13.41 -0.49
N SER A 249 11.54 13.84 -1.49
CA SER A 249 11.15 15.25 -1.67
C SER A 249 10.07 15.73 -0.69
N LEU A 250 9.27 14.81 -0.14
CA LEU A 250 8.15 15.13 0.76
C LEU A 250 8.55 14.99 2.23
N ILE A 251 9.36 13.98 2.57
CA ILE A 251 9.80 13.74 3.96
C ILE A 251 10.82 14.79 4.42
N ASN A 252 11.63 15.32 3.50
CA ASN A 252 12.58 16.38 3.82
C ASN A 252 11.93 17.78 3.96
N GLN A 253 10.61 17.90 3.79
CA GLN A 253 9.90 19.14 4.12
C GLN A 253 9.80 19.28 5.65
N SER A 254 10.23 20.42 6.19
CA SER A 254 10.08 20.68 7.62
C SER A 254 8.60 20.88 7.99
N GLY A 255 8.15 20.23 9.05
CA GLY A 255 6.82 20.45 9.63
C GLY A 255 5.92 19.21 9.64
N ILE A 256 4.62 19.44 9.81
CA ILE A 256 3.62 18.39 10.04
C ILE A 256 3.50 17.44 8.84
N LEU A 257 3.54 17.98 7.61
CA LEU A 257 3.43 17.18 6.38
C LEU A 257 4.54 16.13 6.25
N GLY A 258 5.79 16.49 6.58
CA GLY A 258 6.91 15.53 6.56
C GLY A 258 6.66 14.33 7.47
N SER A 259 6.20 14.57 8.70
CA SER A 259 5.89 13.49 9.66
C SER A 259 4.72 12.61 9.22
N ILE A 260 3.71 13.18 8.54
CA ILE A 260 2.56 12.43 8.03
C ILE A 260 2.98 11.53 6.87
N VAL A 261 3.81 12.05 5.95
CA VAL A 261 4.32 11.28 4.81
C VAL A 261 5.28 10.18 5.28
N GLU A 262 6.10 10.46 6.31
CA GLU A 262 6.96 9.45 6.93
C GLU A 262 6.14 8.30 7.55
N ASN A 263 5.10 8.62 8.32
CA ASN A 263 4.17 7.63 8.88
C ASN A 263 3.50 6.78 7.79
N TYR A 264 3.09 7.42 6.68
CA TYR A 264 2.52 6.74 5.52
C TYR A 264 3.53 5.80 4.84
N ALA A 265 4.77 6.25 4.66
CA ALA A 265 5.85 5.42 4.11
C ALA A 265 6.16 4.21 5.01
N TYR A 266 6.14 4.38 6.34
CA TYR A 266 6.24 3.25 7.27
C TYR A 266 5.10 2.24 7.12
N ALA A 267 3.88 2.70 6.86
CA ALA A 267 2.76 1.81 6.61
C ALA A 267 2.95 0.98 5.33
N ILE A 268 3.50 1.58 4.27
CA ILE A 268 3.87 0.87 3.04
C ILE A 268 4.95 -0.19 3.32
N LEU A 269 6.03 0.19 4.02
CA LEU A 269 7.11 -0.74 4.40
C LEU A 269 6.57 -1.90 5.25
N SER A 270 5.66 -1.62 6.20
CA SER A 270 5.00 -2.65 7.00
C SER A 270 4.20 -3.62 6.12
N GLN A 271 3.49 -3.12 5.11
CA GLN A 271 2.77 -3.98 4.16
C GLN A 271 3.73 -4.86 3.34
N ILE A 272 4.89 -4.32 2.93
CA ILE A 272 5.94 -5.08 2.25
C ILE A 272 6.44 -6.23 3.13
N VAL A 273 6.76 -5.95 4.40
CA VAL A 273 7.20 -6.97 5.37
C VAL A 273 6.11 -8.03 5.59
N ASN A 274 4.85 -7.61 5.79
CA ASN A 274 3.73 -8.53 6.02
C ASN A 274 3.54 -9.50 4.85
N MET A 275 3.62 -8.99 3.61
CA MET A 275 3.53 -9.81 2.40
C MET A 275 4.71 -10.79 2.32
N GLY A 276 5.92 -10.33 2.63
CA GLY A 276 7.12 -11.16 2.71
C GLY A 276 7.02 -12.27 3.75
N ILE A 277 6.46 -11.99 4.93
CA ILE A 277 6.20 -12.99 5.99
C ILE A 277 5.21 -14.05 5.50
N ILE A 278 4.12 -13.64 4.83
CA ILE A 278 3.12 -14.58 4.30
C ILE A 278 3.78 -15.55 3.31
N GLU A 279 4.54 -15.04 2.35
CA GLU A 279 5.24 -15.87 1.36
C GLU A 279 6.31 -16.76 2.01
N PHE A 280 7.05 -16.23 2.99
CA PHE A 280 8.03 -16.99 3.75
C PHE A 280 7.37 -18.18 4.48
N VAL A 281 6.24 -17.96 5.14
CA VAL A 281 5.48 -19.01 5.84
C VAL A 281 4.95 -20.06 4.85
N ILE A 282 4.38 -19.63 3.72
CA ILE A 282 3.96 -20.55 2.64
C ILE A 282 5.14 -21.41 2.17
N GLY A 283 6.30 -20.78 1.98
CA GLY A 283 7.55 -21.44 1.58
C GLY A 283 7.99 -22.50 2.58
N ILE A 284 8.03 -22.17 3.87
CA ILE A 284 8.37 -23.11 4.94
C ILE A 284 7.41 -24.28 4.97
N VAL A 285 6.09 -24.04 4.96
CA VAL A 285 5.09 -25.10 5.03
C VAL A 285 5.23 -26.05 3.84
N ALA A 286 5.39 -25.52 2.62
CA ALA A 286 5.60 -26.33 1.42
C ALA A 286 6.89 -27.18 1.50
N LEU A 287 7.98 -26.61 2.02
CA LEU A 287 9.24 -27.33 2.23
C LEU A 287 9.11 -28.42 3.29
N LEU A 288 8.42 -28.17 4.40
CA LEU A 288 8.17 -29.16 5.44
C LEU A 288 7.38 -30.35 4.89
N VAL A 289 6.32 -30.09 4.13
CA VAL A 289 5.54 -31.15 3.49
C VAL A 289 6.40 -31.91 2.47
N SER A 290 7.33 -31.24 1.79
CA SER A 290 8.23 -31.89 0.82
C SER A 290 9.16 -32.94 1.44
N PHE A 291 9.45 -32.88 2.75
CA PHE A 291 10.27 -33.87 3.44
C PHE A 291 9.60 -35.25 3.57
N PHE A 292 8.27 -35.33 3.43
CA PHE A 292 7.56 -36.61 3.36
C PHE A 292 7.77 -37.36 2.03
N ARG A 293 8.61 -36.83 1.14
CA ARG A 293 9.10 -37.54 -0.04
C ARG A 293 9.80 -38.83 0.42
N LYS A 294 9.19 -39.99 0.16
CA LYS A 294 9.87 -41.29 0.29
C LYS A 294 11.17 -41.23 -0.52
N VAL A 295 12.29 -41.40 0.17
CA VAL A 295 13.65 -41.51 -0.39
C VAL A 295 13.75 -42.76 -1.26
#